data_AF-A0AAW5QKA1-F1
#
_entry.id   AF-A0AAW5QKA1-F1
#
_cell.length_a   1.000
_cell.length_b   1.000
_cell.length_c   1.000
_cell.angle_alpha   90.00
_cell.angle_beta   90.00
_cell.angle_gamma   90.00
#
_symmetry.space_group_name_H-M   'P 1'
#
loop_
_entity.id
_entity.type
_entity.pdbx_description
1 polymer ?
#
loop_
_entity_poly.entity_id
_entity_poly.type
_entity_poly.pdbx_seq_one_letter_code
_entity_poly.pdbx_strand_id
1 'polypeptide(L)'
;MADYARLEPEVLTEILRICGVMISEMEAARKNANNLTRTDGFGDFESAQQLAAGYRRKAAGTPESAKERVEQFIDALTQLRDAFATGGEAFLDTESDWARQLAATDPDNGAPNSHQGAQ
;
A
#
# COMPACT_ATOMS: atom_id res chain seq x y z
N MET A 1 -7.54 15.10 -25.26
CA MET A 1 -7.82 13.66 -25.14
C MET A 1 -7.21 13.23 -23.83
N ALA A 2 -8.03 12.87 -22.84
CA ALA A 2 -7.52 12.37 -21.57
C ALA A 2 -6.94 10.98 -21.84
N ASP A 3 -5.63 10.87 -21.72
CA ASP A 3 -4.92 9.60 -21.78
C ASP A 3 -5.19 8.92 -20.43
N TYR A 4 -6.15 7.99 -20.40
CA TYR A 4 -6.47 7.27 -19.18
C TYR A 4 -5.33 6.28 -18.94
N ALA A 5 -4.51 6.54 -17.93
CA ALA A 5 -3.46 5.61 -17.52
C ALA A 5 -4.11 4.30 -17.06
N ARG A 6 -3.94 3.22 -17.85
CA ARG A 6 -4.38 1.88 -17.47
C ARG A 6 -3.49 1.37 -16.35
N LEU A 7 -4.10 0.95 -15.24
CA LEU A 7 -3.36 0.29 -14.17
C LEU A 7 -3.21 -1.18 -14.53
N GLU A 8 -2.02 -1.57 -14.98
CA GLU A 8 -1.76 -2.99 -15.30
C GLU A 8 -1.82 -3.85 -14.03
N PRO A 9 -2.38 -5.08 -14.09
CA PRO A 9 -2.49 -5.97 -12.93
C PRO A 9 -1.15 -6.24 -12.22
N GLU A 10 -0.08 -6.32 -12.99
CA GLU A 10 1.28 -6.49 -12.48
C GLU A 10 1.76 -5.28 -11.67
N VAL A 11 1.40 -4.07 -12.09
CA VAL A 11 1.73 -2.82 -11.39
C VAL A 11 0.96 -2.75 -10.07
N LEU A 12 -0.33 -3.12 -10.07
CA LEU A 12 -1.13 -3.18 -8.84
C LEU A 12 -0.51 -4.16 -7.83
N THR A 13 -0.17 -5.36 -8.29
CA THR A 13 0.45 -6.40 -7.46
C THR A 13 1.76 -5.89 -6.84
N GLU A 14 2.58 -5.22 -7.64
CA GLU A 14 3.86 -4.67 -7.19
C GLU A 14 3.68 -3.53 -6.18
N ILE A 15 2.71 -2.63 -6.38
CA ILE A 15 2.40 -1.56 -5.43
C ILE A 15 1.95 -2.14 -4.08
N LEU A 16 1.06 -3.14 -4.10
CA LEU A 16 0.60 -3.80 -2.88
C LEU A 16 1.76 -4.49 -2.15
N ARG A 17 2.66 -5.13 -2.89
CA ARG A 17 3.87 -5.76 -2.35
C ARG A 17 4.80 -4.73 -1.70
N ILE A 18 5.06 -3.61 -2.38
CA ILE A 18 5.91 -2.52 -1.86
C ILE A 18 5.30 -1.94 -0.58
N CYS A 19 3.99 -1.66 -0.56
CA CYS A 19 3.31 -1.18 0.64
C CYS A 19 3.45 -2.19 1.79
N GLY A 20 3.29 -3.48 1.52
CA GLY A 20 3.50 -4.54 2.52
C GLY A 20 4.90 -4.53 3.12
N VAL A 21 5.95 -4.42 2.28
CA VAL A 21 7.34 -4.34 2.74
C VAL A 21 7.56 -3.08 3.57
N MET A 22 7.10 -1.92 3.11
CA MET A 22 7.27 -0.65 3.83
C MET A 22 6.56 -0.67 5.18
N ILE A 23 5.35 -1.23 5.27
CA ILE A 23 4.63 -1.38 6.54
C ILE A 23 5.45 -2.26 7.50
N SER A 24 5.97 -3.40 7.04
CA SER A 24 6.79 -4.30 7.86
C SER A 24 8.04 -3.61 8.41
N GLU A 25 8.75 -2.84 7.58
CA GLU A 25 9.92 -2.06 8.00
C GLU A 25 9.54 -0.97 9.02
N MET A 26 8.41 -0.29 8.81
CA MET A 26 7.92 0.72 9.75
C MET A 26 7.49 0.09 11.08
N GLU A 27 6.91 -1.11 11.09
CA GLU A 27 6.60 -1.83 12.32
C GLU A 27 7.86 -2.23 13.10
N ALA A 28 8.95 -2.59 12.41
CA ALA A 28 10.25 -2.81 13.03
C ALA A 28 10.81 -1.50 13.61
N ALA A 29 10.72 -0.40 12.85
CA ALA A 29 11.10 0.93 13.32
C ALA A 29 10.28 1.37 14.55
N ARG A 30 8.98 1.04 14.61
CA ARG A 30 8.11 1.33 15.77
C ARG A 30 8.60 0.61 17.03
N LYS A 31 9.04 -0.65 16.91
CA LYS A 31 9.65 -1.39 18.03
C LYS A 31 10.92 -0.70 18.53
N ASN A 32 11.75 -0.21 17.61
CA ASN A 32 12.94 0.57 17.98
C ASN A 32 12.59 1.92 18.62
N ALA A 33 11.58 2.62 18.09
CA ALA A 33 11.11 3.89 18.64
C ALA A 33 10.56 3.73 20.07
N ASN A 34 9.88 2.61 20.37
CA ASN A 34 9.45 2.29 21.73
C ASN A 34 10.64 2.16 22.70
N ASN A 35 11.80 1.70 22.25
CA ASN A 35 12.98 1.62 23.12
C ASN A 35 13.56 3.00 23.45
N LEU A 36 13.30 4.03 22.64
CA LEU A 36 13.77 5.40 22.89
C LEU A 36 13.11 6.03 24.14
N THR A 37 12.01 5.48 24.64
CA THR A 37 11.41 5.97 25.90
C THR A 37 12.18 5.52 27.13
N ARG A 38 13.15 4.60 26.98
CA ARG A 38 13.99 4.09 28.07
C ARG A 38 15.14 5.06 28.32
N THR A 39 15.15 5.69 29.49
CA THR A 39 16.16 6.70 29.87
C THR A 39 16.81 6.40 31.21
N ASP A 40 16.79 5.15 31.65
CA ASP A 40 17.32 4.67 32.91
C ASP A 40 18.85 4.85 33.04
N GLY A 41 19.56 5.07 31.92
CA GLY A 41 21.03 5.23 31.89
C GLY A 41 21.59 6.65 31.97
N PHE A 42 20.76 7.69 32.13
CA PHE A 42 21.25 9.08 32.10
C PHE A 42 21.96 9.50 33.42
N GLY A 43 21.56 8.94 34.56
CA GLY A 43 22.09 9.29 35.89
C GLY A 43 21.30 10.37 36.62
N ASP A 44 21.74 10.70 37.85
CA ASP A 44 20.92 11.47 38.81
C ASP A 44 21.26 12.95 38.90
N PHE A 45 22.31 13.41 38.21
CA PHE A 45 22.59 14.84 38.13
C PHE A 45 21.43 15.60 37.47
N GLU A 46 21.18 16.83 37.91
CA GLU A 46 20.08 17.64 37.37
C GLU A 46 20.15 17.79 35.85
N SER A 47 21.36 18.03 35.31
CA SER A 47 21.60 18.12 33.86
C SER A 47 21.29 16.81 33.13
N ALA A 48 21.59 15.66 33.75
CA ALA A 48 21.26 14.34 33.20
C ALA A 48 19.75 14.12 33.17
N GLN A 49 19.03 14.51 34.22
CA GLN A 49 17.57 14.42 34.28
C GLN A 49 16.89 15.34 33.25
N GLN A 50 17.40 16.55 33.05
CA GLN A 50 16.92 17.46 32.00
C GLN A 50 17.12 16.86 30.60
N LEU A 51 18.29 16.25 30.35
CA LEU A 51 18.58 15.58 29.08
C LEU A 51 17.69 14.35 28.86
N ALA A 52 17.48 13.53 29.90
CA ALA A 52 16.56 12.39 29.86
C ALA A 52 15.13 12.85 29.53
N ALA A 53 14.65 13.93 30.16
CA ALA A 53 13.34 14.49 29.86
C ALA A 53 13.23 15.00 28.42
N GLY A 54 14.27 15.68 27.92
CA GLY A 54 14.35 16.10 26.52
C GLY A 54 14.35 14.94 25.54
N TYR A 55 15.07 13.86 25.86
CA TYR A 55 15.11 12.65 25.07
C TYR A 55 13.75 11.96 25.02
N ARG A 56 13.07 11.78 26.17
CA ARG A 56 11.71 11.21 26.22
C ARG A 56 10.72 12.01 25.37
N ARG A 57 10.76 13.34 25.43
CA ARG A 57 9.88 14.20 24.62
C ARG A 57 10.12 14.07 23.12
N LYS A 58 11.34 13.74 22.69
CA LYS A 58 11.63 13.47 21.27
C LYS A 58 11.23 12.05 20.87
N ALA A 59 11.27 11.12 21.82
CA ALA A 59 10.92 9.73 21.60
C ALA A 59 9.40 9.55 21.45
N ALA A 60 8.61 10.13 22.35
CA ALA A 60 7.16 9.95 22.40
C ALA A 60 6.42 11.13 23.08
N GLY A 61 5.11 11.21 22.84
CA GLY A 61 4.18 12.09 23.55
C GLY A 61 3.77 13.36 22.79
N THR A 62 4.28 13.58 21.59
CA THR A 62 3.82 14.64 20.68
C THR A 62 3.61 14.10 19.27
N PRO A 63 2.82 14.76 18.41
CA PRO A 63 2.65 14.32 17.04
C PRO A 63 3.97 14.15 16.29
N GLU A 64 4.96 15.02 16.54
CA GLU A 64 6.28 15.08 15.89
C GLU A 64 7.32 14.15 16.52
N SER A 65 6.97 13.47 17.61
CA SER A 65 7.86 12.52 18.29
C SER A 65 8.10 11.29 17.41
N ALA A 66 9.25 10.64 17.60
CA ALA A 66 9.70 9.56 16.74
C ALA A 66 8.69 8.41 16.63
N LYS A 67 8.12 7.99 17.77
CA LYS A 67 7.13 6.92 17.81
C LYS A 67 5.87 7.31 17.02
N GLU A 68 5.31 8.48 17.30
CA GLU A 68 4.06 8.96 16.70
C GLU A 68 4.22 9.22 15.19
N ARG A 69 5.38 9.70 14.74
CA ARG A 69 5.69 9.85 13.31
C ARG A 69 5.72 8.50 12.60
N VAL A 70 6.35 7.48 13.19
CA VAL A 70 6.36 6.12 12.61
C VAL A 70 4.94 5.56 12.54
N GLU A 71 4.13 5.73 13.58
CA GLU A 71 2.72 5.31 13.58
C GLU A 71 1.92 6.00 12.47
N GLN A 72 2.09 7.31 12.29
CA GLN A 72 1.44 8.05 11.20
C GLN A 72 1.88 7.57 9.80
N PHE A 73 3.14 7.18 9.62
CA PHE A 73 3.60 6.58 8.36
C PHE A 73 2.98 5.20 8.13
N ILE A 74 2.86 4.37 9.17
CA ILE A 74 2.15 3.08 9.07
C ILE A 74 0.70 3.30 8.64
N ASP A 75 0.01 4.26 9.26
CA ASP A 75 -1.37 4.58 8.92
C ASP A 75 -1.50 5.06 7.47
N ALA A 76 -0.63 5.97 7.02
CA ALA A 76 -0.64 6.47 5.65
C ALA A 76 -0.35 5.36 4.62
N LEU A 77 0.62 4.48 4.88
CA LEU A 77 0.94 3.36 4.00
C LEU A 77 -0.18 2.32 3.97
N THR A 78 -0.85 2.10 5.10
CA THR A 78 -2.02 1.22 5.19
C THR A 78 -3.17 1.77 4.36
N GLN A 79 -3.48 3.06 4.51
CA GLN A 79 -4.51 3.72 3.71
C GLN A 79 -4.18 3.68 2.21
N LEU A 80 -2.91 3.89 1.84
CA LEU A 80 -2.47 3.81 0.45
C LEU A 80 -2.67 2.40 -0.12
N ARG A 81 -2.22 1.37 0.61
CA ARG A 81 -2.41 -0.03 0.22
C ARG A 81 -3.88 -0.37 0.04
N ASP A 82 -4.72 -0.01 1.01
CA ASP A 82 -6.13 -0.36 1.01
C ASP A 82 -6.90 0.38 -0.10
N ALA A 83 -6.49 1.62 -0.42
CA ALA A 83 -7.00 2.36 -1.56
C ALA A 83 -6.65 1.68 -2.90
N PHE A 84 -5.42 1.17 -3.06
CA PHE A 84 -5.03 0.42 -4.24
C PHE A 84 -5.71 -0.95 -4.32
N ALA A 85 -5.86 -1.67 -3.20
CA ALA A 85 -6.58 -2.94 -3.18
C ALA A 85 -8.04 -2.75 -3.60
N THR A 86 -8.75 -1.82 -2.96
CA THR A 86 -10.17 -1.57 -3.24
C THR A 86 -10.39 -0.96 -4.63
N GLY A 87 -9.60 0.05 -5.00
CA GLY A 87 -9.75 0.75 -6.27
C GLY A 87 -9.21 -0.03 -7.47
N GLY A 88 -8.14 -0.80 -7.27
CA GLY A 88 -7.52 -1.63 -8.30
C GLY A 88 -8.37 -2.85 -8.64
N GLU A 89 -8.91 -3.56 -7.64
CA GLU A 89 -9.83 -4.69 -7.87
C GLU A 89 -11.09 -4.24 -8.62
N ALA A 90 -11.75 -3.16 -8.17
CA ALA A 90 -12.94 -2.64 -8.84
C ALA A 90 -12.67 -2.22 -10.30
N PHE A 91 -11.49 -1.68 -10.59
CA PHE A 91 -11.09 -1.29 -11.94
C PHE A 91 -10.83 -2.52 -12.82
N LEU A 92 -10.12 -3.53 -12.32
CA LEU A 92 -9.83 -4.78 -13.04
C LEU A 92 -11.10 -5.61 -13.30
N ASP A 93 -12.03 -5.67 -12.35
CA ASP A 93 -13.32 -6.36 -12.52
C ASP A 93 -14.14 -5.70 -13.62
N THR A 94 -14.20 -4.36 -13.64
CA THR A 94 -14.89 -3.59 -14.68
C THR A 94 -14.29 -3.87 -16.07
N GLU A 95 -12.96 -3.94 -16.18
CA GLU A 95 -12.28 -4.25 -17.43
C GLU A 95 -12.54 -5.70 -17.88
N SER A 96 -12.52 -6.67 -16.95
CA SER A 96 -12.83 -8.07 -17.25
C SER A 96 -14.25 -8.23 -17.78
N ASP A 97 -15.22 -7.55 -17.17
CA ASP A 97 -16.61 -7.57 -17.59
C ASP A 97 -16.81 -6.92 -18.97
N TRP A 98 -16.12 -5.81 -19.25
CA TRP A 98 -16.11 -5.19 -20.58
C TRP A 98 -15.47 -6.09 -21.63
N ALA A 99 -14.32 -6.71 -21.34
CA ALA A 99 -13.65 -7.64 -22.25
C ALA A 99 -14.54 -8.86 -22.56
N ARG A 100 -15.25 -9.39 -21.54
CA ARG A 100 -16.19 -10.51 -21.71
C ARG A 100 -17.40 -10.12 -22.55
N GLN A 101 -17.98 -8.95 -22.33
CA GLN A 101 -19.09 -8.43 -23.15
C GLN A 101 -18.66 -8.21 -24.60
N LEU A 102 -17.46 -7.68 -24.83
CA LEU A 102 -16.92 -7.48 -26.17
C LEU A 102 -16.73 -8.81 -26.89
N ALA A 103 -16.11 -9.80 -26.24
CA ALA A 103 -15.93 -11.15 -26.78
C ALA A 103 -17.26 -11.87 -27.05
N ALA A 104 -18.30 -11.63 -26.25
CA ALA A 104 -19.62 -12.21 -26.45
C ALA A 104 -20.42 -11.55 -27.60
N THR A 105 -20.02 -10.35 -28.03
CA THR A 105 -20.69 -9.59 -29.10
C THR A 105 -19.95 -9.74 -30.44
N ASP A 106 -18.78 -10.38 -30.47
CA ASP A 106 -18.01 -10.66 -31.68
C ASP A 106 -18.67 -11.81 -32.50
N PRO A 107 -19.27 -11.56 -33.67
CA PRO A 107 -20.15 -12.52 -34.33
C PRO A 107 -19.47 -13.67 -35.10
N ASP A 108 -18.15 -13.83 -35.07
CA ASP A 108 -17.44 -14.71 -36.03
C ASP A 108 -17.02 -16.10 -35.51
N ASN A 109 -17.75 -16.67 -34.54
CA ASN A 109 -17.49 -18.04 -34.04
C ASN A 109 -18.69 -18.97 -34.23
N GLY A 110 -19.12 -19.16 -35.48
CA GLY A 110 -20.17 -20.14 -35.76
C GLY A 110 -20.71 -20.21 -37.18
N ALA A 111 -19.85 -20.44 -38.19
CA ALA A 111 -20.33 -20.95 -39.48
C ALA A 111 -19.58 -22.24 -39.84
N PRO A 112 -20.19 -23.44 -39.71
CA PRO A 112 -19.62 -24.63 -40.30
C PRO A 112 -19.78 -24.49 -41.82
N ASN A 113 -18.64 -24.34 -42.51
CA ASN A 113 -18.59 -24.17 -43.96
C ASN A 113 -19.13 -25.45 -44.62
N SER A 114 -20.42 -25.44 -44.92
CA SER A 114 -21.18 -26.53 -45.53
C SER A 114 -21.45 -26.16 -46.97
N HIS A 115 -20.46 -26.38 -47.83
CA HIS A 115 -20.71 -26.46 -49.27
C HIS A 115 -20.13 -27.75 -49.83
N GLN A 116 -20.95 -28.79 -49.75
CA GLN A 116 -20.97 -29.90 -50.68
C GLN A 116 -21.28 -29.40 -52.10
N GLY A 117 -20.48 -29.89 -53.03
CA GLY A 117 -20.60 -30.00 -54.49
C GLY A 117 -21.78 -29.38 -55.26
N ALA A 118 -21.44 -28.83 -56.43
CA ALA A 118 -22.11 -29.18 -57.69
C ALA A 118 -21.27 -28.71 -58.90
N GLN A 119 -20.85 -29.72 -59.68
CA GLN A 119 -20.65 -29.78 -61.14
C GLN A 119 -19.58 -28.90 -61.80
#